data_AF-A0A2V2D6J7-F1
#
_entry.id   AF-A0A2V2D6J7-F1
#
_cell.length_a   1.000
_cell.length_b   1.000
_cell.length_c   1.000
_cell.angle_alpha   90.00
_cell.angle_beta   90.00
_cell.angle_gamma   90.00
#
_symmetry.space_group_name_H-M   'P 1'
#
loop_
_entity.id
_entity.type
_entity.pdbx_description
1 polymer ?
#
loop_
_entity_poly.entity_id
_entity_poly.type
_entity_poly.pdbx_seq_one_letter_code
_entity_poly.pdbx_strand_id
1 'polypeptide(L)'
;MNSEKTIYSVLAEIIENRLGISFENISENSRLIEDLGASSIDIVIMLSDAEDRLEITIPDDILLSMKTVGRAAAKISEISGLPSGVKTVLTESEDNSEDQ
;
A
#
# COMPACT_ATOMS: atom_id res chain seq x y z
N MET A 1 -2.41 25.14 4.38
CA MET A 1 -3.16 23.93 4.00
C MET A 1 -2.48 22.77 4.71
N ASN A 2 -2.98 22.39 5.89
CA ASN A 2 -2.51 21.15 6.53
C ASN A 2 -3.27 20.02 5.86
N SER A 3 -2.81 19.59 4.69
CA SER A 3 -3.26 18.32 4.14
C SER A 3 -2.74 17.24 5.09
N GLU A 4 -3.63 16.60 5.83
CA GLU A 4 -3.25 15.49 6.70
C GLU A 4 -2.56 14.41 5.84
N LYS A 5 -1.29 14.14 6.14
CA LYS A 5 -0.51 13.15 5.42
C LYS A 5 -0.98 11.77 5.86
N THR A 6 -1.58 11.03 4.94
CA THR A 6 -2.06 9.67 5.19
C THR A 6 -1.11 8.65 4.56
N ILE A 7 -1.14 7.42 5.04
CA ILE A 7 -0.35 6.36 4.42
C ILE A 7 -0.77 6.14 2.97
N TYR A 8 -2.07 6.20 2.68
CA TYR A 8 -2.57 6.12 1.32
C TYR A 8 -1.94 7.17 0.40
N SER A 9 -1.90 8.44 0.82
CA SER A 9 -1.26 9.50 0.02
C SER A 9 0.23 9.27 -0.20
N VAL A 10 0.94 8.74 0.80
CA VAL A 10 2.37 8.41 0.70
C VAL A 10 2.61 7.31 -0.32
N LEU A 11 1.82 6.22 -0.25
CA LEU A 11 1.91 5.11 -1.19
C LEU A 11 1.52 5.53 -2.60
N ALA A 12 0.45 6.31 -2.75
CA ALA A 12 0.01 6.78 -4.05
C ALA A 12 1.07 7.67 -4.75
N GLU A 13 1.74 8.55 -4.01
CA GLU A 13 2.88 9.33 -4.53
C GLU A 13 4.06 8.43 -4.94
N ILE A 14 4.36 7.38 -4.16
CA ILE A 14 5.43 6.43 -4.51
C ILE A 14 5.07 5.67 -5.79
N ILE A 15 3.83 5.20 -5.89
CA ILE A 15 3.30 4.50 -7.07
C ILE A 15 3.33 5.41 -8.29
N GLU A 16 2.93 6.67 -8.17
CA GLU A 16 2.99 7.64 -9.26
C GLU A 16 4.44 7.85 -9.74
N ASN A 17 5.39 8.02 -8.83
CA ASN A 17 6.79 8.21 -9.18
C ASN A 17 7.45 6.96 -9.79
N ARG A 18 7.05 5.76 -9.36
CA ARG A 18 7.65 4.49 -9.80
C ARG A 18 7.00 3.93 -11.05
N LEU A 19 5.66 3.89 -11.07
CA LEU A 19 4.87 3.25 -12.13
C LEU A 19 4.29 4.27 -13.13
N GLY A 20 4.35 5.57 -12.84
CA GLY A 20 3.77 6.61 -13.70
C GLY A 20 2.24 6.63 -13.68
N ILE A 21 1.63 6.09 -12.61
CA ILE A 21 0.17 5.99 -12.46
C ILE A 21 -0.33 7.18 -11.63
N SER A 22 -1.14 8.04 -12.24
CA SER A 22 -1.75 9.18 -11.55
C SER A 22 -2.61 8.76 -10.35
N PHE A 23 -2.64 9.57 -9.30
CA PHE A 23 -3.43 9.35 -8.08
C PHE A 23 -4.90 8.96 -8.33
N GLU A 24 -5.52 9.54 -9.36
CA GLU A 24 -6.91 9.28 -9.76
C GLU A 24 -7.16 7.84 -10.27
N ASN A 25 -6.11 7.16 -10.74
CA ASN A 25 -6.16 5.78 -11.22
C ASN A 25 -5.77 4.77 -10.14
N ILE A 26 -5.42 5.26 -8.94
CA ILE A 26 -5.09 4.43 -7.79
C ILE A 26 -6.35 4.34 -6.91
N SER A 27 -6.74 3.13 -6.56
CA SER A 27 -7.83 2.84 -5.63
C SER A 27 -7.33 2.01 -4.47
N GLU A 28 -8.00 2.09 -3.32
CA GLU A 28 -7.70 1.22 -2.17
C GLU A 28 -7.85 -0.27 -2.49
N ASN A 29 -8.70 -0.60 -3.48
CA ASN A 29 -8.92 -1.98 -3.94
C ASN A 29 -7.98 -2.38 -5.08
N SER A 30 -7.18 -1.46 -5.64
CA SER A 30 -6.24 -1.78 -6.71
C SER A 30 -5.20 -2.78 -6.22
N ARG A 31 -5.08 -3.89 -6.94
CA ARG A 31 -4.05 -4.90 -6.73
C ARG A 31 -2.72 -4.40 -7.30
N LEU A 32 -1.67 -4.43 -6.48
CA LEU A 32 -0.37 -3.87 -6.82
C LEU A 32 0.20 -4.51 -8.10
N ILE A 33 0.10 -5.83 -8.20
CA ILE A 33 0.63 -6.57 -9.36
C ILE A 33 -0.38 -6.59 -10.50
N GLU A 34 -1.60 -7.07 -10.24
CA GLU A 34 -2.55 -7.38 -11.31
C GLU A 34 -3.22 -6.14 -11.94
N ASP A 35 -3.44 -5.08 -11.15
CA ASP A 35 -4.17 -3.90 -11.64
C ASP A 35 -3.21 -2.73 -11.93
N LEU A 36 -2.16 -2.57 -11.10
CA LEU A 36 -1.17 -1.49 -11.26
C LEU A 36 0.08 -1.94 -12.04
N GLY A 37 0.21 -3.22 -12.37
CA GLY A 37 1.34 -3.74 -13.14
C GLY A 37 2.68 -3.66 -12.41
N ALA A 38 2.68 -3.53 -11.07
CA ALA A 38 3.91 -3.52 -10.30
C ALA A 38 4.55 -4.91 -10.33
N SER A 39 5.87 -4.96 -10.49
CA SER A 39 6.62 -6.18 -10.28
C SER A 39 6.89 -6.41 -8.79
N SER A 40 7.30 -7.63 -8.42
CA SER A 40 7.69 -7.92 -7.04
C SER A 40 8.87 -7.07 -6.57
N ILE A 41 9.79 -6.68 -7.47
CA ILE A 41 10.90 -5.78 -7.15
C ILE A 41 10.41 -4.34 -6.92
N ASP A 42 9.40 -3.89 -7.69
CA ASP A 42 8.80 -2.58 -7.47
C ASP A 42 8.18 -2.52 -6.07
N ILE A 43 7.48 -3.57 -5.64
CA ILE A 43 6.88 -3.61 -4.29
C ILE A 43 7.93 -3.47 -3.19
N VAL A 44 9.04 -4.22 -3.28
CA VAL A 44 10.14 -4.13 -2.29
C VAL A 44 10.71 -2.71 -2.24
N ILE A 45 10.93 -2.09 -3.41
CA ILE A 45 11.48 -0.73 -3.48
C ILE A 45 10.48 0.30 -2.96
N MET A 46 9.20 0.19 -3.32
CA MET A 46 8.15 1.09 -2.84
C MET A 46 8.02 1.06 -1.32
N LEU A 47 8.22 -0.11 -0.70
CA LEU A 47 8.16 -0.25 0.74
C LEU A 47 9.40 0.31 1.42
N SER A 48 10.58 0.09 0.85
CA SER A 48 11.81 0.74 1.34
C SER A 48 11.69 2.27 1.27
N ASP A 49 11.12 2.82 0.18
CA ASP A 49 10.84 4.25 0.07
C ASP A 49 9.83 4.71 1.14
N ALA A 50 8.83 3.88 1.49
CA ALA A 50 7.86 4.20 2.54
C ALA A 50 8.48 4.13 3.95
N GLU A 51 9.32 3.14 4.23
CA GLU A 51 10.09 3.01 5.48
C GLU A 51 10.92 4.25 5.75
N ASP A 52 11.73 4.67 4.78
CA ASP A 52 12.59 5.84 4.89
C ASP A 52 11.78 7.14 5.09
N ARG A 53 10.64 7.27 4.39
CA ARG A 53 9.79 8.48 4.48
C ARG A 53 8.99 8.59 5.78
N LEU A 54 8.73 7.46 6.42
CA LEU A 54 7.92 7.37 7.63
C LEU A 54 8.76 7.07 8.88
N GLU A 55 10.06 6.83 8.70
CA GLU A 55 11.00 6.40 9.75
C GLU A 55 10.49 5.17 10.51
N ILE A 56 9.97 4.18 9.77
CA ILE A 56 9.45 2.90 10.30
C ILE A 56 10.23 1.70 9.76
N THR A 57 9.95 0.53 10.32
CA THR A 57 10.40 -0.76 9.78
C THR A 57 9.18 -1.62 9.45
N ILE A 58 9.06 -2.03 8.20
CA ILE A 58 8.00 -2.89 7.68
C ILE A 58 8.51 -4.34 7.70
N PRO A 59 7.93 -5.22 8.53
CA PRO A 59 8.29 -6.64 8.56
C PRO A 59 7.92 -7.37 7.25
N ASP A 60 8.71 -8.39 6.90
CA ASP A 60 8.53 -9.22 5.70
C ASP A 60 7.16 -9.89 5.60
N ASP A 61 6.54 -10.24 6.72
CA ASP A 61 5.18 -10.80 6.75
C ASP A 61 4.14 -9.84 6.14
N ILE A 62 4.36 -8.53 6.29
CA ILE A 62 3.51 -7.50 5.69
C ILE A 62 3.72 -7.47 4.17
N LEU A 63 4.97 -7.61 3.68
CA LEU A 63 5.27 -7.71 2.25
C LEU A 63 4.45 -8.82 1.58
N LEU A 64 4.44 -10.01 2.18
CA LEU A 64 3.69 -11.17 1.68
C LEU A 64 2.18 -10.93 1.70
N SER A 65 1.72 -10.13 2.66
CA SER A 65 0.31 -9.78 2.83
C SER A 65 -0.15 -8.69 1.86
N MET A 66 0.74 -7.87 1.30
CA MET A 66 0.42 -6.69 0.50
C MET A 66 -0.04 -7.03 -0.92
N LYS A 67 -1.33 -7.39 -1.04
CA LYS A 67 -1.98 -7.61 -2.33
C LYS A 67 -2.56 -6.32 -2.93
N THR A 68 -3.15 -5.46 -2.10
CA THR A 68 -3.82 -4.21 -2.51
C THR A 68 -3.22 -2.97 -1.84
N VAL A 69 -3.40 -1.81 -2.48
CA VAL A 69 -2.93 -0.51 -1.94
C VAL A 69 -3.58 -0.21 -0.59
N GLY A 70 -4.86 -0.49 -0.42
CA GLY A 70 -5.55 -0.23 0.84
C GLY A 70 -5.07 -1.13 1.98
N ARG A 71 -4.74 -2.39 1.67
CA ARG A 71 -4.17 -3.29 2.67
C ARG A 71 -2.77 -2.88 3.09
N ALA A 72 -1.95 -2.45 2.13
CA ALA A 72 -0.66 -1.84 2.40
C ALA A 72 -0.79 -0.62 3.31
N ALA A 73 -1.73 0.28 3.00
CA ALA A 73 -1.95 1.50 3.76
C ALA A 73 -2.39 1.24 5.20
N ALA A 74 -3.29 0.27 5.41
CA ALA A 74 -3.75 -0.12 6.74
C ALA A 74 -2.63 -0.75 7.58
N LYS A 75 -1.86 -1.68 7.01
CA LYS A 75 -0.78 -2.34 7.76
C LYS A 75 0.35 -1.40 8.15
N ILE A 76 0.74 -0.50 7.27
CA ILE A 76 1.73 0.53 7.57
C ILE A 76 1.19 1.55 8.60
N SER A 77 -0.11 1.84 8.57
CA SER A 77 -0.77 2.70 9.56
C SER A 77 -0.69 2.12 10.98
N GLU A 78 -0.87 0.82 11.13
CA GLU A 78 -0.70 0.11 12.42
C GLU A 78 0.71 0.29 13.02
N ILE A 79 1.74 0.39 12.18
CA ILE A 79 3.14 0.52 12.61
C ILE A 79 3.51 1.98 12.86
N SER A 80 3.18 2.86 11.91
CA SER A 80 3.58 4.28 11.94
C SER A 80 2.75 5.13 12.90
N GLY A 81 1.55 4.67 13.28
CA GLY A 81 0.59 5.46 14.06
C GLY A 81 -0.05 6.61 13.27
N LEU A 82 0.23 6.75 11.97
CA LEU A 82 -0.41 7.71 11.08
C LEU A 82 -1.74 7.16 10.55
N PRO A 83 -2.72 8.02 10.22
CA PRO A 83 -3.98 7.55 9.63
C PRO A 83 -3.73 6.88 8.28
N SER A 84 -4.35 5.70 8.08
CA SER A 84 -4.23 4.94 6.84
C SER A 84 -4.75 5.71 5.63
N GLY A 85 -5.79 6.54 5.80
CA GLY A 85 -6.42 7.30 4.72
C GLY A 85 -7.32 6.46 3.82
N VAL A 86 -7.55 5.19 4.15
CA VAL A 86 -8.46 4.29 3.44
C VAL A 86 -9.72 4.05 4.25
N LYS A 87 -10.86 3.86 3.57
CA LYS A 87 -12.15 3.67 4.23
C LYS A 87 -12.36 2.24 4.71
N THR A 88 -11.62 1.30 4.15
CA THR A 88 -11.88 -0.12 4.35
C THR A 88 -11.30 -0.64 5.67
N VAL A 89 -12.20 -1.07 6.56
CA VAL A 89 -11.92 -2.01 7.64
C VAL A 89 -11.53 -3.33 6.98
N LEU A 90 -10.27 -3.72 7.09
CA LEU A 90 -9.82 -5.04 6.63
C LEU A 90 -10.44 -6.12 7.54
N THR A 91 -11.64 -6.58 7.22
CA THR A 91 -12.14 -7.85 7.74
C THR A 91 -11.35 -8.95 7.05
N GLU A 92 -10.56 -9.71 7.81
CA GLU A 92 -9.74 -10.85 7.37
C GLU A 92 -10.58 -12.04 6.87
N SER A 93 -11.37 -11.82 5.83
CA SER A 93 -12.25 -12.85 5.28
C SER A 93 -12.40 -12.60 3.79
N GLU A 94 -11.35 -12.91 3.03
CA GLU A 94 -11.39 -13.37 1.62
C GLU A 94 -9.96 -13.54 1.09
N ASP A 95 -9.21 -14.45 1.73
CA ASP A 95 -8.19 -15.23 1.03
C ASP A 95 -8.72 -16.67 0.91
N ASN A 96 -9.94 -16.80 0.37
CA ASN A 96 -10.44 -18.11 -0.03
C ASN A 96 -9.73 -18.45 -1.34
N SER A 97 -8.76 -19.33 -1.21
CA SER A 97 -8.10 -20.04 -2.29
C SER A 97 -9.19 -20.70 -3.14
N GLU A 98 -9.50 -20.10 -4.29
CA GLU A 98 -10.05 -20.83 -5.42
C GLU A 98 -8.91 -21.07 -6.41
N ASP A 99 -7.96 -21.93 -6.00
CA ASP A 99 -7.31 -22.82 -6.95
C ASP A 99 -8.40 -23.82 -7.41
N GLN A 100 -8.95 -23.58 -8.61
CA GLN A 100 -9.63 -24.61 -9.41
C GLN A 100 -8.71 -25.06 -10.54
#